data_AF-A0A401G313-F1
#
_entry.id   AF-A0A401G313-F1
#
_cell.length_a   1.000
_cell.length_b   1.000
_cell.length_c   1.000
_cell.angle_alpha   90.00
_cell.angle_beta   90.00
_cell.angle_gamma   90.00
#
_symmetry.space_group_name_H-M   'P 1'
#
loop_
_entity.id
_entity.type
_entity.pdbx_description
1 polymer ?
#
loop_
_entity_poly.entity_id
_entity_poly.type
_entity_poly.pdbx_seq_one_letter_code
_entity_poly.pdbx_strand_id
1 'polypeptide(L)'
;MDQKQLFKQMLDFQKSTFDNSFAAMTTLQEQGEKMVDTFLDQASWLPEDGRKAVDNWLSAYKDGRMKFKETVEENFKKVENYFADAENRAE
;
A
#
# COMPACT_ATOMS: atom_id res chain seq x y z
N MET A 1 23.55 -23.00 -6.09
CA MET A 1 22.65 -21.93 -6.55
C MET A 1 23.46 -20.66 -6.60
N ASP A 2 23.40 -19.93 -7.71
CA ASP A 2 24.05 -18.63 -7.81
C ASP A 2 23.43 -17.68 -6.75
N GLN A 3 24.27 -16.98 -5.99
CA GLN A 3 23.86 -16.01 -4.97
C GLN A 3 22.91 -14.95 -5.57
N LYS A 4 23.07 -14.64 -6.86
CA LYS A 4 22.19 -13.74 -7.61
C LYS A 4 20.77 -14.28 -7.75
N GLN A 5 20.65 -15.57 -8.10
CA GLN A 5 19.36 -16.23 -8.28
C GLN A 5 18.60 -16.34 -6.97
N LEU A 6 19.30 -16.61 -5.85
CA LEU A 6 18.73 -16.60 -4.51
C LEU A 6 18.24 -15.20 -4.11
N PHE A 7 19.00 -14.15 -4.42
CA PHE A 7 18.59 -12.79 -4.12
C PHE A 7 17.36 -12.34 -4.92
N LYS A 8 17.31 -12.66 -6.23
CA LYS A 8 16.13 -12.40 -7.07
C LYS A 8 14.88 -13.09 -6.52
N GLN A 9 14.98 -14.37 -6.17
CA GLN A 9 13.88 -15.12 -5.56
C GLN A 9 13.41 -14.50 -4.23
N MET A 10 14.35 -14.01 -3.40
CA MET A 10 14.00 -13.30 -2.17
C MET A 10 13.26 -12.00 -2.44
N LEU A 11 13.70 -11.19 -3.41
CA LEU A 11 12.99 -9.96 -3.79
C LEU A 11 11.58 -10.24 -4.31
N ASP A 12 11.43 -11.21 -5.21
CA ASP A 12 10.13 -11.61 -5.76
C ASP A 12 9.18 -12.08 -4.65
N PHE A 13 9.70 -12.85 -3.69
CA PHE A 13 8.94 -13.28 -2.52
C PHE A 13 8.50 -12.11 -1.64
N GLN A 14 9.39 -11.16 -1.34
CA GLN A 14 9.08 -9.97 -0.54
C GLN A 14 8.03 -9.10 -1.23
N LYS A 15 8.17 -8.87 -2.55
CA LYS A 15 7.22 -8.10 -3.35
C LYS A 15 5.84 -8.75 -3.37
N SER A 16 5.77 -10.05 -3.66
CA SER A 16 4.50 -10.80 -3.61
C SER A 16 3.85 -10.80 -2.22
N THR A 17 4.66 -10.94 -1.16
CA THR A 17 4.16 -10.88 0.22
C THR A 17 3.58 -9.51 0.54
N PHE A 18 4.27 -8.44 0.11
CA PHE A 18 3.78 -7.07 0.26
C PHE A 18 2.48 -6.86 -0.49
N ASP A 19 2.41 -7.21 -1.78
CA ASP A 19 1.22 -7.01 -2.62
C ASP A 19 -0.02 -7.70 -2.04
N ASN A 20 0.13 -8.96 -1.64
CA ASN A 20 -0.95 -9.73 -1.02
C ASN A 20 -1.39 -9.13 0.32
N SER A 21 -0.43 -8.76 1.18
CA SER A 21 -0.72 -8.16 2.49
C SER A 21 -1.40 -6.80 2.34
N PHE A 22 -0.94 -6.00 1.38
CA PHE A 22 -1.51 -4.68 1.08
C PHE A 22 -2.93 -4.79 0.50
N ALA A 23 -3.19 -5.77 -0.37
CA ALA A 23 -4.53 -6.03 -0.90
C ALA A 23 -5.50 -6.45 0.21
N ALA A 24 -5.06 -7.33 1.12
CA ALA A 24 -5.85 -7.73 2.28
C ALA A 24 -6.16 -6.53 3.19
N MET A 25 -5.14 -5.72 3.50
CA MET A 25 -5.32 -4.49 4.29
C MET A 25 -6.27 -3.51 3.61
N THR A 26 -6.13 -3.31 2.30
CA THR A 26 -7.01 -2.45 1.50
C THR A 26 -8.48 -2.87 1.63
N THR A 27 -8.73 -4.17 1.50
CA THR A 27 -10.08 -4.74 1.63
C THR A 27 -10.67 -4.50 3.02
N LEU A 28 -9.89 -4.70 4.09
CA LEU A 28 -10.33 -4.46 5.46
C LEU A 28 -10.66 -2.98 5.69
N GLN A 29 -9.85 -2.07 5.17
CA GLN A 29 -10.10 -0.64 5.28
C GLN A 29 -11.37 -0.23 4.53
N GLU A 30 -11.59 -0.74 3.31
CA GLU A 30 -12.81 -0.45 2.54
C GLU A 30 -14.08 -0.96 3.23
N GLN A 31 -14.00 -2.10 3.92
CA GLN A 31 -15.11 -2.59 4.76
C GLN A 31 -15.32 -1.71 5.99
N GLY A 32 -14.23 -1.28 6.64
CA GLY A 32 -14.28 -0.36 7.77
C GLY A 32 -14.88 0.99 7.41
N GLU A 33 -14.51 1.56 6.26
CA GLU A 33 -15.07 2.80 5.72
C GLU A 33 -16.59 2.69 5.53
N LYS A 34 -17.09 1.62 4.91
CA LYS A 34 -18.53 1.39 4.76
C LYS A 34 -19.26 1.33 6.10
N MET A 35 -18.64 0.73 7.11
CA MET A 35 -19.19 0.69 8.46
C MET A 35 -19.20 2.09 9.10
N VAL A 36 -18.15 2.88 8.91
CA VAL A 36 -18.09 4.28 9.36
C VAL A 36 -19.18 5.10 8.67
N ASP A 37 -19.31 5.02 7.35
CA ASP A 37 -20.35 5.72 6.59
C ASP A 37 -21.75 5.37 7.10
N THR A 38 -22.03 4.08 7.29
CA THR A 38 -23.31 3.60 7.83
C THR A 38 -23.57 4.16 9.23
N PHE A 39 -22.54 4.23 10.08
CA PHE A 39 -22.65 4.79 11.42
C PHE A 39 -22.91 6.30 11.40
N LEU A 40 -22.22 7.04 10.53
CA LEU A 40 -22.42 8.49 10.37
C LEU A 40 -23.82 8.82 9.85
N ASP A 41 -24.36 8.03 8.93
CA ASP A 41 -25.71 8.21 8.40
C ASP A 41 -26.80 8.03 9.48
N GLN A 42 -26.53 7.21 10.50
CA GLN A 42 -27.41 7.02 11.65
C GLN A 42 -27.16 8.03 12.78
N ALA A 43 -26.05 8.78 12.73
CA ALA A 43 -25.65 9.73 13.76
C ALA A 43 -26.36 11.08 13.57
N SER A 44 -27.67 11.12 13.87
CA SER A 44 -28.48 12.36 13.85
C SER A 44 -28.00 13.45 14.81
N TRP A 45 -27.07 13.12 15.71
CA TRP A 45 -26.44 14.03 16.66
C TRP A 45 -25.17 14.69 16.12
N LEU A 46 -24.64 14.25 14.97
CA LEU A 46 -23.39 14.75 14.41
C LEU A 46 -23.63 15.99 13.53
N PRO A 47 -23.00 17.14 13.83
CA PRO A 47 -23.06 18.32 12.96
C PRO A 47 -22.35 18.09 11.62
N GLU A 48 -22.72 18.87 10.60
CA GLU A 48 -22.14 18.80 9.25
C GLU A 48 -20.60 18.92 9.24
N ASP A 49 -20.03 19.83 10.04
CA ASP A 49 -18.59 19.99 10.18
C ASP A 49 -17.89 18.72 10.70
N GLY A 50 -18.57 17.99 11.61
CA GLY A 50 -18.08 16.71 12.13
C GLY A 50 -18.07 15.64 11.04
N ARG A 51 -19.14 15.58 10.23
CA ARG A 51 -19.22 14.66 9.08
C ARG A 51 -18.09 14.94 8.08
N LYS A 52 -17.89 16.21 7.74
CA LYS A 52 -16.82 16.65 6.84
C LYS A 52 -15.43 16.32 7.37
N ALA A 53 -15.20 16.42 8.67
CA ALA A 53 -13.94 16.04 9.29
C ALA A 53 -13.65 14.54 9.13
N VAL A 54 -14.67 13.68 9.28
CA VAL A 54 -14.51 12.23 9.07
C VAL A 54 -14.29 11.91 7.59
N ASP A 55 -15.04 12.53 6.68
CA ASP A 55 -14.86 12.35 5.23
C ASP A 55 -13.41 12.70 4.81
N ASN A 56 -12.91 13.85 5.28
CA ASN A 56 -11.53 14.27 5.03
C ASN A 56 -10.49 13.29 5.60
N TRP A 57 -10.75 12.74 6.79
CA TRP A 57 -9.88 11.75 7.41
C TRP A 57 -9.83 10.44 6.60
N LEU A 58 -10.99 9.95 6.13
CA LEU A 58 -11.08 8.77 5.28
C LEU A 58 -10.34 8.98 3.95
N SER A 59 -10.54 10.14 3.30
CA SER A 59 -9.79 10.50 2.08
C SER A 59 -8.29 10.56 2.31
N ALA A 60 -7.83 11.23 3.37
CA ALA A 60 -6.40 11.31 3.70
C ALA A 60 -5.78 9.93 3.96
N TYR A 61 -6.54 9.03 4.58
CA TYR A 61 -6.10 7.66 4.83
C TYR A 61 -5.97 6.84 3.55
N LYS A 62 -6.93 6.95 2.62
CA LYS A 62 -6.83 6.35 1.28
C LYS A 62 -5.62 6.86 0.52
N ASP A 63 -5.43 8.17 0.49
CA ASP A 63 -4.31 8.81 -0.19
C ASP A 63 -2.96 8.38 0.40
N GLY A 64 -2.86 8.33 1.72
CA GLY A 64 -1.68 7.86 2.44
C GLY A 64 -1.34 6.41 2.08
N ARG A 65 -2.35 5.54 2.04
CA ARG A 65 -2.20 4.14 1.63
C ARG A 65 -1.68 4.03 0.18
N MET A 66 -2.27 4.77 -0.76
CA MET A 66 -1.86 4.74 -2.17
C MET A 66 -0.41 5.20 -2.33
N LYS A 67 -0.04 6.33 -1.73
CA LYS A 67 1.34 6.84 -1.74
C LYS A 67 2.33 5.86 -1.13
N PHE A 68 1.95 5.16 -0.07
CA PHE A 68 2.78 4.13 0.54
C PHE A 68 3.05 2.97 -0.43
N LYS A 69 2.02 2.48 -1.12
CA LYS A 69 2.20 1.43 -2.16
C LYS A 69 3.10 1.90 -3.28
N GLU A 70 2.85 3.08 -3.84
CA GLU A 70 3.68 3.65 -4.91
C GLU A 70 5.15 3.75 -4.47
N THR A 71 5.40 4.25 -3.26
CA THR A 71 6.76 4.37 -2.71
C THR A 71 7.45 3.00 -2.59
N VAL A 72 6.72 1.98 -2.11
CA VAL A 72 7.27 0.62 -1.99
C VAL A 72 7.56 0.02 -3.38
N GLU A 73 6.64 0.15 -4.33
CA GLU A 73 6.82 -0.33 -5.70
C GLU A 73 8.01 0.35 -6.39
N GLU A 74 8.16 1.67 -6.22
CA GLU A 74 9.32 2.41 -6.73
C GLU A 74 10.63 1.91 -6.13
N ASN A 75 10.65 1.62 -4.82
CA ASN A 75 11.85 1.12 -4.16
C ASN A 75 12.21 -0.29 -4.62
N PHE A 76 11.23 -1.17 -4.83
CA PHE A 76 11.48 -2.48 -5.45
C PHE A 76 12.08 -2.33 -6.85
N LYS A 77 11.53 -1.45 -7.69
CA LYS A 77 12.10 -1.16 -9.04
C LYS A 77 13.53 -0.62 -8.97
N LYS A 78 13.82 0.29 -8.03
CA LYS A 78 15.19 0.83 -7.84
C LYS A 78 16.18 -0.27 -7.48
N VAL A 79 15.78 -1.19 -6.59
CA VAL A 79 16.62 -2.34 -6.24
C VAL A 79 16.80 -3.24 -7.46
N GLU A 80 15.73 -3.63 -8.15
CA GLU A 80 15.80 -4.43 -9.39
C GLU A 80 16.77 -3.81 -10.42
N ASN A 81 16.66 -2.50 -10.66
CA ASN A 81 17.54 -1.76 -11.58
C ASN A 81 19.00 -1.73 -11.11
N TYR A 82 19.26 -1.47 -9.83
CA TYR A 82 20.63 -1.45 -9.29
C TYR A 82 21.35 -2.78 -9.51
N PHE A 83 20.64 -3.90 -9.34
CA PHE A 83 21.20 -5.22 -9.56
C PHE A 83 21.39 -5.55 -11.05
N ALA A 84 20.46 -5.15 -11.92
CA ALA A 84 20.62 -5.28 -13.37
C ALA A 84 21.80 -4.44 -13.90
N ASP A 85 21.97 -3.21 -13.40
CA ASP A 85 23.09 -2.34 -13.75
C ASP A 85 24.43 -2.84 -13.21
N ALA A 86 24.43 -3.55 -12.08
CA ALA A 86 25.61 -4.22 -11.56
C ALA A 86 25.98 -5.44 -12.40
N GLU A 87 25.00 -6.14 -12.97
CA GLU A 87 25.18 -7.26 -13.89
C GLU A 87 25.83 -6.81 -15.21
N ASN A 88 25.30 -5.76 -15.84
CA ASN A 88 25.85 -5.17 -17.07
C ASN A 88 27.27 -4.60 -16.92
N ARG A 89 27.73 -4.34 -15.69
CA ARG A 89 29.09 -3.84 -15.39
C ARG A 89 30.10 -4.93 -15.05
N ALA A 90 29.62 -6.14 -14.76
CA ALA A 90 30.44 -7.29 -14.39
C ALA A 90 30.73 -8.22 -15.57
N GLU A 91 29.99 -8.08 -16.68
CA GLU A 91 30.26 -8.68 -18.00
C GLU A 91 31.13 -7.76 -18.88
#